data_AF-A0A9E0JI27-F1
#
_entry.id   AF-A0A9E0JI27-F1
#
_cell.length_a   1.000
_cell.length_b   1.000
_cell.length_c   1.000
_cell.angle_alpha   90.00
_cell.angle_beta   90.00
_cell.angle_gamma   90.00
#
_symmetry.space_group_name_H-M   'P 1'
#
loop_
_entity.id
_entity.type
_entity.pdbx_description
1 polymer ?
#
loop_
_entity_poly.entity_id
_entity_poly.type
_entity_poly.pdbx_seq_one_letter_code
_entity_poly.pdbx_strand_id
1 'polypeptide(L)'
;LFDTKTGLKYNTTADMLYKASSTDATGMLKWKKFCNSLRMRILMRVIDVDGFNAAAELKKMIDDPTTYPVFTSNEDAAMLSITGVAPEEAPLTRPQDFTAYLSLSEFFINHLVAWNDPRLPLFATKAKNDGVSSYIGLPSGYAIAPSINASQPNQAICKAPMKLAIMTYSEVEFIKAELAQRSIIDPSLAQTAYENGVKASVEQWGGVMPANYFANAQAAYNGTLERIMEQKFFALFFVDYQQWFEQNRTGLPVMPRGDGVPSGNVMPKRLLYPAVLQRTNLKNYQEAKAVMGGDELSTKLMWQK
;
A
#
# COMPACT_ATOMS: atom_id res chain seq x y z
N LEU A 1 -6.38 12.20 -25.18
CA LEU A 1 -6.55 10.73 -25.07
C LEU A 1 -7.90 10.29 -24.49
N PHE A 2 -8.83 11.19 -24.11
CA PHE A 2 -10.21 10.80 -23.76
C PHE A 2 -11.20 11.81 -24.35
N ASP A 3 -12.15 11.31 -25.15
CA ASP A 3 -13.25 12.11 -25.70
C ASP A 3 -14.40 12.16 -24.70
N THR A 4 -14.73 13.36 -24.22
CA THR A 4 -15.84 13.58 -23.27
C THR A 4 -17.19 13.75 -23.97
N LYS A 5 -17.21 13.79 -25.31
CA LYS A 5 -18.43 13.95 -26.12
C LYS A 5 -19.07 12.61 -26.49
N THR A 6 -18.36 11.51 -26.30
CA THR A 6 -18.87 10.15 -26.56
C THR A 6 -19.07 9.40 -25.24
N GLY A 7 -20.33 9.13 -24.88
CA GLY A 7 -20.66 8.31 -23.72
C GLY A 7 -20.22 6.85 -23.88
N LEU A 8 -20.04 6.14 -22.76
CA LEU A 8 -19.68 4.71 -22.75
C LEU A 8 -20.74 3.89 -23.52
N LYS A 9 -20.34 3.24 -24.62
CA LYS A 9 -21.24 2.49 -25.51
C LYS A 9 -21.75 1.16 -24.93
N TYR A 10 -21.04 0.58 -23.96
CA TYR A 10 -21.30 -0.79 -23.48
C TYR A 10 -21.74 -0.89 -22.02
N ASN A 11 -21.67 0.19 -21.24
CA ASN A 11 -22.07 0.18 -19.83
C ASN A 11 -23.24 1.16 -19.61
N THR A 12 -24.47 0.67 -19.74
CA THR A 12 -25.69 1.45 -19.50
C THR A 12 -26.06 1.51 -18.03
N THR A 13 -25.55 0.58 -17.23
CA THR A 13 -25.55 0.62 -15.76
C THR A 13 -24.24 1.24 -15.26
N ALA A 14 -24.23 1.80 -14.06
CA ALA A 14 -23.04 2.38 -13.47
C ALA A 14 -21.96 1.30 -13.16
N ASP A 15 -20.66 1.56 -13.37
CA ASP A 15 -19.60 0.60 -12.97
C ASP A 15 -19.47 0.43 -11.44
N MET A 16 -18.85 -0.67 -10.98
CA MET A 16 -18.77 -0.99 -9.55
C MET A 16 -17.82 -0.09 -8.74
N LEU A 17 -16.81 0.52 -9.39
CA LEU A 17 -15.78 1.29 -8.70
C LEU A 17 -16.21 2.75 -8.51
N TYR A 18 -16.58 3.41 -9.60
CA TYR A 18 -16.91 4.84 -9.58
C TYR A 18 -18.32 5.16 -10.03
N LYS A 19 -19.14 4.14 -10.32
CA LYS A 19 -20.49 4.32 -10.82
C LYS A 19 -20.53 5.15 -12.10
N ALA A 20 -19.46 5.12 -12.90
CA ALA A 20 -19.42 5.85 -14.16
C ALA A 20 -20.39 5.23 -15.15
N SER A 21 -21.13 6.10 -15.83
CA SER A 21 -22.07 5.77 -16.89
C SER A 21 -21.91 6.77 -18.04
N SER A 22 -22.60 6.54 -19.16
CA SER A 22 -22.63 7.48 -20.29
C SER A 22 -23.22 8.85 -19.95
N THR A 23 -23.87 9.00 -18.79
CA THR A 23 -24.54 10.24 -18.36
C THR A 23 -23.93 10.88 -17.11
N ASP A 24 -22.97 10.24 -16.44
CA ASP A 24 -22.29 10.80 -15.26
C ASP A 24 -20.83 11.20 -15.55
N ALA A 25 -20.60 12.51 -15.66
CA ALA A 25 -19.26 13.08 -15.81
C ALA A 25 -18.37 12.90 -14.56
N THR A 26 -18.96 12.69 -13.39
CA THR A 26 -18.24 12.54 -12.11
C THR A 26 -17.46 11.23 -12.09
N GLY A 27 -18.12 10.10 -12.36
CA GLY A 27 -17.45 8.79 -12.43
C GLY A 27 -16.35 8.76 -13.50
N MET A 28 -16.58 9.37 -14.66
CA MET A 28 -15.54 9.49 -15.70
C MET A 28 -14.31 10.29 -15.23
N LEU A 29 -14.52 11.38 -14.48
CA LEU A 29 -13.42 12.15 -13.91
C LEU A 29 -12.64 11.34 -12.87
N LYS A 30 -13.32 10.57 -12.01
CA LYS A 30 -12.66 9.69 -11.04
C LYS A 30 -11.81 8.61 -11.72
N TRP A 31 -12.28 8.03 -12.82
CA TRP A 31 -11.47 7.13 -13.66
C TRP A 31 -10.22 7.81 -14.22
N LYS A 32 -10.34 9.04 -14.73
CA LYS A 32 -9.18 9.82 -15.20
C LYS A 32 -8.17 10.05 -14.07
N LYS A 33 -8.65 10.45 -12.89
CA LYS A 33 -7.82 10.62 -11.70
C LYS A 33 -7.12 9.34 -11.27
N PHE A 34 -7.82 8.22 -11.32
CA PHE A 34 -7.24 6.92 -11.00
C PHE A 34 -6.17 6.51 -12.00
N CYS A 35 -6.42 6.61 -13.30
CA CYS A 35 -5.43 6.28 -14.32
C CYS A 35 -4.14 7.11 -14.17
N ASN A 36 -4.25 8.42 -13.92
CA ASN A 36 -3.08 9.27 -13.68
C ASN A 36 -2.40 8.95 -12.35
N SER A 37 -3.15 8.67 -11.28
CA SER A 37 -2.56 8.28 -9.99
C SER A 37 -1.81 6.94 -10.11
N LEU A 38 -2.39 5.95 -10.79
CA LEU A 38 -1.74 4.68 -11.08
C LEU A 38 -0.49 4.87 -11.94
N ARG A 39 -0.52 5.78 -12.90
CA ARG A 39 0.67 6.19 -13.67
C ARG A 39 1.74 6.76 -12.74
N MET A 40 1.39 7.58 -11.73
CA MET A 40 2.36 8.05 -10.74
C MET A 40 2.99 6.90 -9.96
N ARG A 41 2.20 5.90 -9.50
CA ARG A 41 2.72 4.69 -8.82
C ARG A 41 3.75 3.97 -9.70
N ILE A 42 3.43 3.75 -10.97
CA ILE A 42 4.30 3.03 -11.92
C ILE A 42 5.58 3.84 -12.21
N LEU A 43 5.46 5.14 -12.47
CA LEU A 43 6.62 5.99 -12.71
C LEU A 43 7.52 6.06 -11.46
N MET A 44 6.93 6.16 -10.25
CA MET A 44 7.70 6.12 -9.01
C MET A 44 8.40 4.76 -8.83
N ARG A 45 7.76 3.66 -9.26
CA ARG A 45 8.38 2.32 -9.23
C ARG A 45 9.69 2.25 -9.99
N VAL A 46 9.74 2.92 -11.15
CA VAL A 46 10.88 2.88 -12.08
C VAL A 46 11.72 4.14 -12.04
N ILE A 47 11.58 4.98 -11.00
CA ILE A 47 12.19 6.31 -10.97
C ILE A 47 13.72 6.30 -11.06
N ASP A 48 14.33 5.21 -10.58
CA ASP A 48 15.79 4.99 -10.56
C ASP A 48 16.26 4.00 -11.64
N VAL A 49 15.38 3.61 -12.55
CA VAL A 49 15.74 2.69 -13.64
C VAL A 49 16.26 3.51 -14.82
N ASP A 50 17.51 3.23 -15.19
CA ASP A 50 18.15 3.85 -16.35
C ASP A 50 17.31 3.67 -17.63
N GLY A 51 17.28 4.73 -18.45
CA GLY A 51 16.54 4.75 -19.71
C GLY A 51 15.06 5.13 -19.57
N PHE A 52 14.52 5.23 -18.34
CA PHE A 52 13.17 5.77 -18.12
C PHE A 52 13.22 7.25 -17.73
N ASN A 53 12.41 8.08 -18.41
CA ASN A 53 12.27 9.50 -18.08
C ASN A 53 11.27 9.76 -16.92
N ALA A 54 11.28 8.89 -15.92
CA ALA A 54 10.22 8.80 -14.93
C ALA A 54 10.09 10.05 -14.04
N ALA A 55 11.22 10.59 -13.57
CA ALA A 55 11.24 11.80 -12.76
C ALA A 55 10.65 13.02 -13.50
N ALA A 56 11.01 13.22 -14.77
CA ALA A 56 10.50 14.35 -15.55
C ALA A 56 9.01 14.18 -15.89
N GLU A 57 8.54 12.96 -16.19
CA GLU A 57 7.12 12.70 -16.42
C GLU A 57 6.29 12.91 -15.14
N LEU A 58 6.79 12.49 -13.98
CA LEU A 58 6.14 12.77 -12.68
C LEU A 58 6.05 14.27 -12.42
N LYS A 59 7.14 15.02 -12.63
CA LYS A 59 7.16 16.47 -12.49
C LYS A 59 6.13 17.13 -13.40
N LYS A 60 6.12 16.76 -14.69
CA LYS A 60 5.16 17.26 -15.69
C LYS A 60 3.71 17.01 -15.26
N MET A 61 3.40 15.83 -14.72
CA MET A 61 2.06 15.52 -14.24
C MET A 61 1.63 16.39 -13.07
N ILE A 62 2.55 16.70 -12.16
CA ILE A 62 2.28 17.55 -11.00
C ILE A 62 2.11 19.01 -11.41
N ASP A 63 2.92 19.49 -12.36
CA ASP A 63 2.88 20.87 -12.85
C ASP A 63 1.66 21.17 -13.74
N ASP A 64 1.01 20.14 -14.31
CA ASP A 64 -0.18 20.27 -15.17
C ASP A 64 -1.36 19.39 -14.68
N PRO A 65 -2.00 19.76 -13.56
CA PRO A 65 -3.12 19.01 -13.00
C PRO A 65 -4.41 19.12 -13.84
N THR A 66 -4.47 20.06 -14.78
CA THR A 66 -5.61 20.18 -15.71
C THR A 66 -5.57 19.04 -16.74
N THR A 67 -4.39 18.75 -17.30
CA THR A 67 -4.20 17.61 -18.21
C THR A 67 -4.09 16.29 -17.46
N TYR A 68 -3.44 16.30 -16.29
CA TYR A 68 -3.16 15.13 -15.47
C TYR A 68 -3.84 15.22 -14.10
N PRO A 69 -5.18 15.29 -14.02
CA PRO A 69 -5.85 15.29 -12.72
C PRO A 69 -5.54 13.97 -12.01
N VAL A 70 -5.20 14.04 -10.72
CA VAL A 70 -4.91 12.89 -9.84
C VAL A 70 -5.87 12.92 -8.65
N PHE A 71 -5.74 11.97 -7.72
CA PHE A 71 -6.51 12.00 -6.48
C PHE A 71 -6.24 13.28 -5.67
N THR A 72 -7.31 13.86 -5.16
CA THR A 72 -7.28 15.10 -4.35
C THR A 72 -7.89 14.94 -2.96
N SER A 73 -8.55 13.80 -2.71
CA SER A 73 -9.09 13.42 -1.42
C SER A 73 -9.39 11.92 -1.39
N ASN A 74 -9.75 11.39 -0.21
CA ASN A 74 -10.19 9.99 -0.06
C ASN A 74 -11.44 9.66 -0.90
N GLU A 75 -12.24 10.64 -1.31
CA GLU A 75 -13.41 10.43 -2.18
C GLU A 75 -13.03 10.06 -3.63
N ASP A 76 -11.81 10.37 -4.05
CA ASP A 76 -11.29 9.98 -5.37
C ASP A 76 -10.66 8.59 -5.35
N ALA A 77 -10.39 8.00 -4.18
CA ALA A 77 -9.62 6.77 -4.05
C ALA A 77 -10.27 5.58 -4.78
N ALA A 78 -9.44 4.73 -5.38
CA ALA A 78 -9.88 3.51 -6.03
C ALA A 78 -10.11 2.41 -4.97
N MET A 79 -11.32 2.40 -4.42
CA MET A 79 -11.75 1.48 -3.38
C MET A 79 -13.04 0.78 -3.78
N LEU A 80 -12.94 -0.50 -4.13
CA LEU A 80 -14.09 -1.29 -4.57
C LEU A 80 -15.00 -1.58 -3.37
N SER A 81 -16.26 -1.17 -3.45
CA SER A 81 -17.24 -1.42 -2.40
C SER A 81 -17.78 -2.84 -2.51
N ILE A 82 -17.84 -3.54 -1.37
CA ILE A 82 -18.35 -4.90 -1.25
C ILE A 82 -19.50 -4.86 -0.25
N THR A 83 -20.72 -5.13 -0.72
CA THR A 83 -21.93 -5.02 0.10
C THR A 83 -22.14 -6.20 1.05
N GLY A 84 -21.57 -7.35 0.74
CA GLY A 84 -21.80 -8.61 1.45
C GLY A 84 -22.99 -9.42 0.91
N VAL A 85 -23.57 -8.98 -0.21
CA VAL A 85 -24.70 -9.65 -0.88
C VAL A 85 -24.24 -10.12 -2.25
N ALA A 86 -24.54 -11.38 -2.61
CA ALA A 86 -24.15 -11.96 -3.89
C ALA A 86 -24.52 -11.06 -5.08
N PRO A 87 -23.60 -10.84 -6.05
CA PRO A 87 -22.27 -11.45 -6.18
C PRO A 87 -21.13 -10.72 -5.43
N GLU A 88 -21.44 -9.66 -4.67
CA GLU A 88 -20.48 -8.81 -3.95
C GLU A 88 -20.26 -9.30 -2.51
N GLU A 89 -19.84 -10.55 -2.36
CA GLU A 89 -19.57 -11.15 -1.05
C GLU A 89 -18.17 -10.81 -0.55
N ALA A 90 -17.99 -10.83 0.78
CA ALA A 90 -16.67 -10.64 1.38
C ALA A 90 -15.71 -11.75 0.90
N PRO A 91 -14.42 -11.44 0.62
CA PRO A 91 -13.45 -12.45 0.19
C PRO A 91 -13.23 -13.58 1.20
N LEU A 92 -13.50 -13.31 2.49
CA LEU A 92 -13.46 -14.30 3.56
C LEU A 92 -14.87 -14.64 4.01
N THR A 93 -15.26 -15.91 3.85
CA THR A 93 -16.57 -16.41 4.27
C THR A 93 -16.77 -16.30 5.79
N ARG A 94 -15.70 -16.50 6.58
CA ARG A 94 -15.74 -16.41 8.04
C ARG A 94 -14.67 -15.42 8.52
N PRO A 95 -15.05 -14.37 9.26
CA PRO A 95 -14.08 -13.43 9.84
C PRO A 95 -13.07 -14.09 10.79
N GLN A 96 -13.38 -15.25 11.36
CA GLN A 96 -12.45 -16.02 12.19
C GLN A 96 -11.23 -16.52 11.41
N ASP A 97 -11.40 -16.83 10.12
CA ASP A 97 -10.31 -17.28 9.25
C ASP A 97 -9.29 -16.16 9.00
N PHE A 98 -9.70 -14.90 9.16
CA PHE A 98 -8.81 -13.74 9.07
C PHE A 98 -7.82 -13.64 10.23
N THR A 99 -8.13 -14.24 11.38
CA THR A 99 -7.32 -14.17 12.61
C THR A 99 -6.76 -15.52 13.04
N ALA A 100 -7.21 -16.62 12.43
CA ALA A 100 -6.80 -17.96 12.77
C ALA A 100 -5.28 -18.12 12.54
N TYR A 101 -4.56 -18.51 13.60
CA TYR A 101 -3.11 -18.72 13.58
C TYR A 101 -2.30 -17.50 13.13
N LEU A 102 -2.86 -16.30 13.28
CA LEU A 102 -2.22 -15.04 12.93
C LEU A 102 -2.01 -14.19 14.18
N SER A 103 -0.91 -13.45 14.18
CA SER A 103 -0.57 -12.42 15.17
C SER A 103 0.13 -11.28 14.46
N LEU A 104 -0.12 -10.06 14.91
CA LEU A 104 0.56 -8.89 14.38
C LEU A 104 1.98 -8.82 14.96
N SER A 105 2.94 -8.42 14.15
CA SER A 105 4.34 -8.35 14.58
C SER A 105 4.58 -7.20 15.56
N GLU A 106 5.62 -7.33 16.39
CA GLU A 106 6.15 -6.23 17.22
C GLU A 106 6.44 -4.99 16.40
N PHE A 107 7.00 -5.14 15.20
CA PHE A 107 7.21 -4.01 14.30
C PHE A 107 5.91 -3.26 14.03
N PHE A 108 4.83 -3.95 13.67
CA PHE A 108 3.57 -3.29 13.37
C PHE A 108 2.94 -2.64 14.60
N ILE A 109 2.86 -3.37 15.71
CA ILE A 109 2.20 -2.90 16.93
C ILE A 109 2.98 -1.77 17.59
N ASN A 110 4.30 -1.91 17.74
CA ASN A 110 5.11 -0.97 18.51
C ASN A 110 5.20 0.40 17.83
N HIS A 111 5.24 0.48 16.50
CA HIS A 111 5.20 1.76 15.79
C HIS A 111 3.88 2.49 16.04
N LEU A 112 2.75 1.79 15.89
CA LEU A 112 1.44 2.39 16.11
C LEU A 112 1.23 2.81 17.58
N VAL A 113 1.77 2.05 18.55
CA VAL A 113 1.79 2.45 19.97
C VAL A 113 2.66 3.69 20.16
N ALA A 114 3.89 3.69 19.64
CA ALA A 114 4.84 4.79 19.76
C ALA A 114 4.30 6.11 19.17
N TRP A 115 3.52 6.04 18.10
CA TRP A 115 2.90 7.21 17.48
C TRP A 115 1.64 7.70 18.21
N ASN A 116 1.12 6.94 19.18
CA ASN A 116 -0.25 7.08 19.67
C ASN A 116 -1.26 7.05 18.51
N ASP A 117 -1.10 6.08 17.63
CA ASP A 117 -1.76 6.09 16.32
C ASP A 117 -3.24 5.73 16.39
N PRO A 118 -4.14 6.56 15.83
CA PRO A 118 -5.57 6.28 15.83
C PRO A 118 -5.95 5.04 15.00
N ARG A 119 -5.07 4.54 14.13
CA ARG A 119 -5.29 3.31 13.36
C ARG A 119 -5.11 2.04 14.18
N LEU A 120 -4.39 2.10 15.32
CA LEU A 120 -4.11 0.93 16.16
C LEU A 120 -5.37 0.15 16.56
N PRO A 121 -6.42 0.76 17.16
CA PRO A 121 -7.64 0.03 17.50
C PRO A 121 -8.46 -0.42 16.28
N LEU A 122 -8.26 0.20 15.12
CA LEU A 122 -8.92 -0.20 13.87
C LEU A 122 -8.29 -1.47 13.31
N PHE A 123 -6.96 -1.60 13.39
CA PHE A 123 -6.22 -2.71 12.79
C PHE A 123 -5.99 -3.88 13.74
N ALA A 124 -5.94 -3.63 15.05
CA ALA A 124 -5.51 -4.63 16.03
C ALA A 124 -6.50 -4.77 17.19
N THR A 125 -6.57 -5.98 17.74
CA THR A 125 -7.19 -6.25 19.04
C THR A 125 -6.13 -6.26 20.14
N LYS A 126 -6.54 -5.97 21.38
CA LYS A 126 -5.67 -6.15 22.55
C LYS A 126 -5.57 -7.63 22.90
N ALA A 127 -4.38 -8.06 23.29
CA ALA A 127 -4.15 -9.37 23.89
C ALA A 127 -4.16 -9.29 25.41
N LYS A 128 -4.44 -10.41 26.08
CA LYS A 128 -4.46 -10.51 27.54
C LYS A 128 -3.32 -11.42 28.02
N ASN A 129 -2.42 -10.86 28.82
CA ASN A 129 -1.37 -11.60 29.52
C ASN A 129 -1.45 -11.25 31.02
N ASP A 130 -1.43 -12.26 31.89
CA ASP A 130 -1.48 -12.10 33.36
C ASP A 130 -2.58 -11.15 33.87
N GLY A 131 -3.76 -11.21 33.23
CA GLY A 131 -4.90 -10.37 33.60
C GLY A 131 -4.92 -8.98 32.95
N VAL A 132 -3.83 -8.53 32.33
CA VAL A 132 -3.69 -7.19 31.73
C VAL A 132 -3.97 -7.23 30.22
N SER A 133 -4.86 -6.35 29.76
CA SER A 133 -5.17 -6.20 28.34
C SER A 133 -4.39 -5.05 27.71
N SER A 134 -3.49 -5.36 26.77
CA SER A 134 -2.65 -4.37 26.07
C SER A 134 -2.43 -4.75 24.61
N TYR A 135 -1.86 -3.82 23.84
CA TYR A 135 -1.38 -4.12 22.49
C TYR A 135 0.01 -4.73 22.59
N ILE A 136 0.18 -5.93 22.04
CA ILE A 136 1.43 -6.70 22.15
C ILE A 136 1.70 -7.29 20.78
N GLY A 137 2.80 -6.93 20.13
CA GLY A 137 3.19 -7.62 18.90
C GLY A 137 3.96 -8.90 19.20
N LEU A 138 4.00 -9.81 18.23
CA LEU A 138 4.84 -11.00 18.27
C LEU A 138 6.20 -10.72 17.62
N PRO A 139 7.34 -11.09 18.23
CA PRO A 139 8.65 -10.97 17.60
C PRO A 139 8.69 -11.64 16.23
N SER A 140 9.37 -11.03 15.27
CA SER A 140 9.52 -11.60 13.93
C SER A 140 10.76 -12.49 13.85
N GLY A 141 10.60 -13.72 13.34
CA GLY A 141 11.73 -14.60 13.03
C GLY A 141 12.45 -15.16 14.25
N TYR A 142 11.74 -15.74 15.21
CA TYR A 142 12.30 -16.33 16.43
C TYR A 142 12.79 -17.77 16.21
N ALA A 143 13.86 -18.17 16.92
CA ALA A 143 14.31 -19.57 16.95
C ALA A 143 13.36 -20.47 17.77
N ILE A 144 12.84 -19.94 18.88
CA ILE A 144 11.85 -20.59 19.75
C ILE A 144 10.65 -19.67 19.88
N ALA A 145 9.45 -20.21 19.65
CA ALA A 145 8.22 -19.44 19.73
C ALA A 145 8.03 -18.84 21.14
N PRO A 146 7.88 -17.51 21.26
CA PRO A 146 7.57 -16.87 22.53
C PRO A 146 6.24 -17.37 23.08
N SER A 147 6.19 -17.69 24.37
CA SER A 147 4.97 -18.10 25.06
C SER A 147 4.19 -16.87 25.56
N ILE A 148 3.65 -16.09 24.63
CA ILE A 148 2.85 -14.88 24.91
C ILE A 148 1.57 -14.87 24.08
N ASN A 149 0.52 -14.25 24.61
CA ASN A 149 -0.62 -13.87 23.79
C ASN A 149 -0.30 -12.55 23.08
N ALA A 150 -0.30 -12.58 21.74
CA ALA A 150 -0.07 -11.40 20.91
C ALA A 150 -1.38 -10.85 20.32
N SER A 151 -1.37 -9.55 20.03
CA SER A 151 -2.44 -8.84 19.33
C SER A 151 -2.70 -9.47 17.97
N GLN A 152 -3.98 -9.60 17.64
CA GLN A 152 -4.43 -10.13 16.36
C GLN A 152 -4.98 -9.01 15.49
N PRO A 153 -5.06 -9.22 14.16
CA PRO A 153 -5.82 -8.33 13.30
C PRO A 153 -7.26 -8.18 13.79
N ASN A 154 -7.82 -6.98 13.70
CA ASN A 154 -9.21 -6.74 14.06
C ASN A 154 -10.15 -7.22 12.95
N GLN A 155 -10.97 -8.22 13.23
CA GLN A 155 -11.92 -8.79 12.25
C GLN A 155 -12.92 -7.79 11.68
N ALA A 156 -13.12 -6.62 12.29
CA ALA A 156 -13.97 -5.56 11.74
C ALA A 156 -13.52 -5.14 10.33
N ILE A 157 -12.21 -5.22 10.03
CA ILE A 157 -11.65 -4.77 8.75
C ILE A 157 -11.82 -5.79 7.60
N CYS A 158 -12.35 -6.99 7.89
CA CYS A 158 -12.61 -8.03 6.89
C CYS A 158 -14.10 -8.41 6.80
N LYS A 159 -15.00 -7.60 7.37
CA LYS A 159 -16.45 -7.84 7.36
C LYS A 159 -17.14 -6.88 6.41
N ALA A 160 -18.00 -7.40 5.53
CA ALA A 160 -18.88 -6.57 4.72
C ALA A 160 -19.96 -5.88 5.60
N PRO A 161 -20.46 -4.69 5.21
CA PRO A 161 -20.02 -3.89 4.07
C PRO A 161 -18.59 -3.38 4.26
N MET A 162 -17.75 -3.52 3.22
CA MET A 162 -16.34 -3.16 3.27
C MET A 162 -15.88 -2.52 1.97
N LYS A 163 -14.64 -2.03 1.96
CA LYS A 163 -14.00 -1.51 0.76
C LYS A 163 -12.65 -2.19 0.55
N LEU A 164 -12.40 -2.68 -0.65
CA LEU A 164 -11.13 -3.27 -1.07
C LEU A 164 -10.28 -2.20 -1.76
N ALA A 165 -9.10 -1.91 -1.20
CA ALA A 165 -8.23 -0.85 -1.71
C ALA A 165 -7.42 -1.35 -2.92
N ILE A 166 -7.53 -0.61 -4.04
CA ILE A 166 -6.69 -0.80 -5.23
C ILE A 166 -5.58 0.24 -5.25
N MET A 167 -5.96 1.50 -5.03
CA MET A 167 -5.03 2.62 -4.83
C MET A 167 -5.70 3.70 -3.98
N THR A 168 -4.96 4.22 -3.01
CA THR A 168 -5.46 5.18 -2.02
C THR A 168 -5.00 6.60 -2.35
N TYR A 169 -5.70 7.60 -1.83
CA TYR A 169 -5.24 8.99 -1.91
C TYR A 169 -3.97 9.22 -1.09
N SER A 170 -3.85 8.56 0.07
CA SER A 170 -2.64 8.61 0.90
C SER A 170 -1.38 8.25 0.12
N GLU A 171 -1.45 7.27 -0.79
CA GLU A 171 -0.31 6.89 -1.63
C GLU A 171 0.12 8.00 -2.58
N VAL A 172 -0.83 8.74 -3.19
CA VAL A 172 -0.52 9.88 -4.06
C VAL A 172 0.22 10.97 -3.27
N GLU A 173 -0.22 11.25 -2.06
CA GLU A 173 0.45 12.22 -1.18
C GLU A 173 1.86 11.74 -0.77
N PHE A 174 2.05 10.45 -0.47
CA PHE A 174 3.39 9.92 -0.20
C PHE A 174 4.30 9.92 -1.44
N ILE A 175 3.77 9.73 -2.65
CA ILE A 175 4.53 9.92 -3.89
C ILE A 175 4.99 11.37 -4.02
N LYS A 176 4.10 12.36 -3.76
CA LYS A 176 4.47 13.78 -3.77
C LYS A 176 5.51 14.11 -2.70
N ALA A 177 5.37 13.57 -1.50
CA ALA A 177 6.32 13.76 -0.40
C ALA A 177 7.73 13.26 -0.79
N GLU A 178 7.82 12.08 -1.39
CA GLU A 178 9.08 11.53 -1.88
C GLU A 178 9.66 12.36 -3.04
N LEU A 179 8.84 12.82 -3.99
CA LEU A 179 9.30 13.68 -5.07
C LEU A 179 9.87 15.01 -4.57
N ALA A 180 9.25 15.61 -3.55
CA ALA A 180 9.73 16.83 -2.91
C ALA A 180 11.03 16.58 -2.13
N GLN A 181 11.10 15.47 -1.38
CA GLN A 181 12.31 15.07 -0.66
C GLN A 181 13.49 14.84 -1.62
N ARG A 182 13.21 14.33 -2.83
CA ARG A 182 14.20 14.17 -3.92
C ARG A 182 14.48 15.44 -4.71
N SER A 183 13.86 16.57 -4.36
CA SER A 183 13.97 17.85 -5.09
C SER A 183 13.58 17.77 -6.57
N ILE A 184 12.70 16.83 -6.93
CA ILE A 184 12.14 16.73 -8.29
C ILE A 184 11.00 17.75 -8.47
N ILE A 185 10.27 18.01 -7.38
CA ILE A 185 9.35 19.14 -7.21
C ILE A 185 9.86 20.03 -6.07
N ASP A 186 9.13 21.12 -5.77
CA ASP A 186 9.48 22.04 -4.68
C ASP A 186 9.70 21.28 -3.34
N PRO A 187 10.93 21.29 -2.78
CA PRO A 187 11.25 20.57 -1.56
C PRO A 187 10.43 21.00 -0.34
N SER A 188 9.92 22.24 -0.32
CA SER A 188 9.11 22.75 0.79
C SER A 188 7.79 21.99 0.95
N LEU A 189 7.33 21.29 -0.10
CA LEU A 189 6.09 20.52 -0.09
C LEU A 189 6.22 19.17 0.62
N ALA A 190 7.44 18.71 0.93
CA ALA A 190 7.68 17.36 1.46
C ALA A 190 6.92 17.12 2.78
N GLN A 191 6.99 18.06 3.71
CA GLN A 191 6.31 17.95 5.00
C GLN A 191 4.79 17.94 4.84
N THR A 192 4.23 18.90 4.10
CA THR A 192 2.78 19.01 3.92
C THR A 192 2.21 17.77 3.21
N ALA A 193 2.90 17.27 2.17
CA ALA A 193 2.49 16.05 1.48
C ALA A 193 2.58 14.82 2.38
N TYR A 194 3.62 14.72 3.21
CA TYR A 194 3.71 13.65 4.23
C TYR A 194 2.53 13.71 5.21
N GLU A 195 2.25 14.87 5.80
CA GLU A 195 1.18 15.04 6.79
C GLU A 195 -0.19 14.75 6.18
N ASN A 196 -0.43 15.20 4.94
CA ASN A 196 -1.62 14.87 4.17
C ASN A 196 -1.76 13.37 3.92
N GLY A 197 -0.66 12.67 3.58
CA GLY A 197 -0.64 11.24 3.36
C GLY A 197 -1.01 10.45 4.62
N VAL A 198 -0.42 10.83 5.76
CA VAL A 198 -0.75 10.23 7.07
C VAL A 198 -2.21 10.50 7.41
N LYS A 199 -2.66 11.76 7.32
CA LYS A 199 -4.06 12.15 7.60
C LYS A 199 -5.05 11.37 6.73
N ALA A 200 -4.84 11.36 5.42
CA ALA A 200 -5.66 10.61 4.49
C ALA A 200 -5.71 9.12 4.85
N SER A 201 -4.59 8.52 5.25
CA SER A 201 -4.55 7.11 5.65
C SER A 201 -5.33 6.81 6.93
N VAL A 202 -5.39 7.74 7.88
CA VAL A 202 -6.22 7.60 9.09
C VAL A 202 -7.71 7.71 8.74
N GLU A 203 -8.06 8.75 8.00
CA GLU A 203 -9.45 9.07 7.63
C GLU A 203 -10.06 8.02 6.69
N GLN A 204 -9.24 7.35 5.87
CA GLN A 204 -9.69 6.26 5.00
C GLN A 204 -10.39 5.14 5.78
N TRP A 205 -9.94 4.89 7.01
CA TRP A 205 -10.49 3.85 7.88
C TRP A 205 -11.55 4.40 8.86
N GLY A 206 -12.03 5.63 8.64
CA GLY A 206 -12.99 6.30 9.52
C GLY A 206 -12.39 6.82 10.82
N GLY A 207 -11.06 6.81 10.95
CA GLY A 207 -10.37 7.43 12.08
C GLY A 207 -10.41 8.95 12.01
N VAL A 208 -10.28 9.61 13.16
CA VAL A 208 -10.13 11.06 13.26
C VAL A 208 -8.67 11.37 13.56
N MET A 209 -8.03 12.22 12.75
CA MET A 209 -6.65 12.64 12.98
C MET A 209 -6.56 13.55 14.23
N PRO A 210 -5.80 13.17 15.28
CA PRO A 210 -5.61 14.03 16.43
C PRO A 210 -4.88 15.32 16.05
N ALA A 211 -5.32 16.47 16.58
CA ALA A 211 -4.72 17.77 16.28
C ALA A 211 -3.23 17.85 16.65
N ASN A 212 -2.80 17.10 17.66
CA ASN A 212 -1.43 17.05 18.15
C ASN A 212 -0.64 15.82 17.67
N TYR A 213 -1.14 15.06 16.68
CA TYR A 213 -0.48 13.82 16.22
C TYR A 213 0.98 14.06 15.83
N PHE A 214 1.25 15.12 15.04
CA PHE A 214 2.61 15.48 14.62
C PHE A 214 3.42 16.24 15.67
N ALA A 215 2.87 16.53 16.85
CA ALA A 215 3.68 16.99 17.98
C ALA A 215 4.53 15.85 18.57
N ASN A 216 4.15 14.60 18.30
CA ASN A 216 4.97 13.44 18.60
C ASN A 216 6.13 13.36 17.60
N ALA A 217 7.37 13.56 18.07
CA ALA A 217 8.57 13.47 17.23
C ALA A 217 8.75 12.10 16.55
N GLN A 218 8.18 11.03 17.13
CA GLN A 218 8.19 9.71 16.50
C GLN A 218 7.21 9.60 15.34
N ALA A 219 6.25 10.51 15.18
CA ALA A 219 5.29 10.53 14.07
C ALA A 219 5.46 11.76 13.15
N ALA A 220 6.11 12.82 13.61
CA ALA A 220 6.43 14.01 12.84
C ALA A 220 7.33 13.70 11.63
N TYR A 221 7.18 14.47 10.56
CA TYR A 221 8.16 14.46 9.48
C TYR A 221 9.50 14.95 10.02
N ASN A 222 10.57 14.23 9.70
CA ASN A 222 11.93 14.53 10.17
C ASN A 222 12.91 14.84 9.03
N GLY A 223 12.40 15.08 7.82
CA GLY A 223 13.21 15.37 6.64
C GLY A 223 13.75 14.15 5.89
N THR A 224 13.47 12.92 6.35
CA THR A 224 14.10 11.71 5.78
C THR A 224 13.15 10.86 4.95
N LEU A 225 13.70 10.08 4.00
CA LEU A 225 12.94 9.13 3.19
C LEU A 225 12.41 7.97 4.04
N GLU A 226 13.18 7.54 5.05
CA GLU A 226 12.82 6.50 6.01
C GLU A 226 11.49 6.82 6.67
N ARG A 227 11.28 8.07 7.11
CA ARG A 227 10.02 8.48 7.72
C ARG A 227 8.84 8.42 6.76
N ILE A 228 9.03 8.85 5.52
CA ILE A 228 7.99 8.78 4.48
C ILE A 228 7.64 7.32 4.21
N MET A 229 8.63 6.47 3.99
CA MET A 229 8.43 5.05 3.68
C MET A 229 7.84 4.27 4.85
N GLU A 230 8.21 4.62 6.08
CA GLU A 230 7.65 4.02 7.28
C GLU A 230 6.15 4.32 7.39
N GLN A 231 5.70 5.57 7.32
CA GLN A 231 4.25 5.86 7.32
C GLN A 231 3.53 5.31 6.09
N LYS A 232 4.16 5.38 4.90
CA LYS A 232 3.62 4.81 3.67
C LYS A 232 3.40 3.30 3.81
N PHE A 233 4.29 2.59 4.50
CA PHE A 233 4.11 1.18 4.80
C PHE A 233 2.79 0.92 5.55
N PHE A 234 2.47 1.69 6.59
CA PHE A 234 1.18 1.53 7.30
C PHE A 234 -0.01 2.01 6.48
N ALA A 235 0.16 3.04 5.66
CA ALA A 235 -0.90 3.54 4.77
C ALA A 235 -1.25 2.57 3.64
N LEU A 236 -0.30 1.73 3.23
CA LEU A 236 -0.49 0.67 2.22
C LEU A 236 -1.00 -0.65 2.82
N PHE A 237 -1.39 -0.67 4.11
CA PHE A 237 -2.03 -1.84 4.70
C PHE A 237 -3.32 -2.19 3.92
N PHE A 238 -3.41 -3.42 3.42
CA PHE A 238 -4.43 -3.92 2.48
C PHE A 238 -4.45 -3.34 1.07
N VAL A 239 -3.37 -2.69 0.64
CA VAL A 239 -3.19 -2.29 -0.76
C VAL A 239 -2.35 -3.33 -1.48
N ASP A 240 -2.94 -4.51 -1.73
CA ASP A 240 -2.29 -5.64 -2.42
C ASP A 240 -0.87 -5.93 -1.86
N TYR A 241 0.12 -6.18 -2.71
CA TYR A 241 1.53 -6.35 -2.32
C TYR A 241 2.32 -5.02 -2.32
N GLN A 242 1.67 -3.85 -2.30
CA GLN A 242 2.37 -2.57 -2.46
C GLN A 242 3.38 -2.30 -1.34
N GLN A 243 3.13 -2.73 -0.09
CA GLN A 243 4.10 -2.66 1.00
C GLN A 243 5.41 -3.39 0.65
N TRP A 244 5.29 -4.62 0.14
CA TRP A 244 6.43 -5.44 -0.27
C TRP A 244 7.14 -4.84 -1.49
N PHE A 245 6.38 -4.32 -2.46
CA PHE A 245 6.98 -3.67 -3.62
C PHE A 245 7.73 -2.38 -3.27
N GLU A 246 7.25 -1.56 -2.33
CA GLU A 246 7.97 -0.36 -1.88
C GLU A 246 9.23 -0.72 -1.10
N GLN A 247 9.15 -1.71 -0.21
CA GLN A 247 10.32 -2.26 0.49
C GLN A 247 11.35 -2.79 -0.50
N ASN A 248 10.90 -3.44 -1.57
CA ASN A 248 11.78 -3.96 -2.59
C ASN A 248 12.40 -2.91 -3.50
N ARG A 249 11.75 -1.76 -3.65
CA ARG A 249 12.26 -0.60 -4.40
C ARG A 249 13.26 0.21 -3.58
N THR A 250 12.98 0.41 -2.28
CA THR A 250 13.73 1.39 -1.45
C THR A 250 14.61 0.74 -0.39
N GLY A 251 14.38 -0.53 -0.06
CA GLY A 251 14.91 -1.18 1.14
C GLY A 251 14.20 -0.78 2.44
N LEU A 252 13.19 0.09 2.38
CA LEU A 252 12.54 0.70 3.54
C LEU A 252 11.05 0.29 3.69
N PRO A 253 10.51 0.24 4.93
CA PRO A 253 11.24 0.37 6.18
C PRO A 253 12.19 -0.82 6.40
N VAL A 254 13.17 -0.64 7.29
CA VAL A 254 14.06 -1.74 7.68
C VAL A 254 13.25 -2.73 8.52
N MET A 255 12.94 -3.87 7.91
CA MET A 255 12.15 -4.92 8.56
C MET A 255 13.01 -5.67 9.60
N PRO A 256 12.47 -5.95 10.80
CA PRO A 256 13.21 -6.71 11.79
C PRO A 256 13.49 -8.13 11.29
N ARG A 257 14.67 -8.63 11.65
CA ARG A 257 15.11 -9.99 11.34
C ARG A 257 15.56 -10.65 12.63
N GLY A 258 14.72 -11.52 13.18
CA GLY A 258 15.05 -12.27 14.38
C GLY A 258 16.09 -13.37 14.15
N ASP A 259 16.53 -13.98 15.24
CA ASP A 259 17.59 -14.98 15.33
C ASP A 259 17.24 -16.33 14.68
N GLY A 260 15.95 -16.64 14.56
CA GLY A 260 15.45 -17.84 13.90
C GLY A 260 15.49 -17.78 12.38
N VAL A 261 15.81 -16.63 11.78
CA VAL A 261 15.97 -16.50 10.32
C VAL A 261 17.40 -16.89 9.94
N PRO A 262 17.62 -17.97 9.16
CA PRO A 262 18.96 -18.36 8.73
C PRO A 262 19.71 -17.24 8.01
N SER A 263 21.03 -17.14 8.19
CA SER A 263 21.89 -16.06 7.64
C SER A 263 21.71 -15.84 6.13
N GLY A 264 21.52 -16.91 5.36
CA GLY A 264 21.31 -16.86 3.91
C GLY A 264 19.92 -16.39 3.46
N ASN A 265 18.95 -16.29 4.37
CA ASN A 265 17.59 -15.88 4.03
C ASN A 265 17.45 -14.37 4.12
N VAL A 266 17.32 -13.74 2.95
CA VAL A 266 17.03 -12.32 2.78
C VAL A 266 15.59 -12.11 2.32
N MET A 267 15.07 -10.89 2.45
CA MET A 267 13.75 -10.54 1.94
C MET A 267 13.61 -10.93 0.46
N PRO A 268 12.64 -11.79 0.09
CA PRO A 268 12.40 -12.16 -1.29
C PRO A 268 12.19 -10.94 -2.18
N LYS A 269 12.81 -10.95 -3.35
CA LYS A 269 12.72 -9.89 -4.36
C LYS A 269 11.61 -10.15 -5.36
N ARG A 270 11.16 -11.39 -5.49
CA ARG A 270 10.09 -11.81 -6.40
C ARG A 270 9.47 -13.13 -5.96
N LEU A 271 8.40 -13.53 -6.64
CA LEU A 271 7.88 -14.89 -6.60
C LEU A 271 8.46 -15.71 -7.76
N LEU A 272 8.53 -17.02 -7.55
CA LEU A 272 8.95 -17.98 -8.58
C LEU A 272 7.86 -18.15 -9.63
N TYR A 273 8.25 -18.54 -10.85
CA TYR A 273 7.24 -18.99 -11.80
C TYR A 273 6.59 -20.29 -11.32
N PRO A 274 5.25 -20.43 -11.45
CA PRO A 274 4.54 -21.65 -11.10
C PRO A 274 5.13 -22.90 -11.75
N ALA A 275 5.29 -23.98 -10.98
CA ALA A 275 5.83 -25.25 -11.46
C ALA A 275 5.08 -25.83 -12.68
N VAL A 276 3.80 -25.49 -12.83
CA VAL A 276 3.00 -25.90 -14.00
C VAL A 276 3.53 -25.24 -15.29
N LEU A 277 3.87 -23.95 -15.27
CA LEU A 277 4.41 -23.25 -16.45
C LEU A 277 5.75 -23.82 -16.89
N GLN A 278 6.56 -24.30 -15.94
CA GLN A 278 7.83 -24.97 -16.23
C GLN A 278 7.65 -26.24 -17.07
N ARG A 279 6.46 -26.87 -17.03
CA ARG A 279 6.12 -28.05 -17.84
C ARG A 279 5.33 -27.69 -19.09
N THR A 280 4.28 -26.88 -18.95
CA THR A 280 3.34 -26.59 -20.05
C THR A 280 3.85 -25.55 -21.03
N ASN A 281 4.83 -24.74 -20.64
CA ASN A 281 5.41 -23.67 -21.45
C ASN A 281 6.94 -23.59 -21.28
N LEU A 282 7.60 -24.76 -21.28
CA LEU A 282 9.02 -24.91 -20.93
C LEU A 282 9.94 -23.98 -21.73
N LYS A 283 9.74 -23.84 -23.04
CA LYS A 283 10.59 -23.00 -23.90
C LYS A 283 10.61 -21.54 -23.42
N ASN A 284 9.43 -20.93 -23.30
CA ASN A 284 9.32 -19.53 -22.87
C ASN A 284 9.77 -19.34 -21.41
N TYR A 285 9.54 -20.34 -20.55
CA TYR A 285 10.07 -20.33 -19.18
C TYR A 285 11.61 -20.27 -19.16
N GLN A 286 12.29 -21.12 -19.94
CA GLN A 286 13.76 -21.13 -19.99
C GLN A 286 14.32 -19.82 -20.57
N GLU A 287 13.68 -19.26 -21.59
CA GLU A 287 14.06 -17.95 -22.14
C GLU A 287 13.94 -16.84 -21.09
N ALA A 288 12.80 -16.75 -20.39
CA ALA A 288 12.60 -15.75 -19.34
C ALA A 288 13.59 -15.93 -18.17
N LYS A 289 13.80 -17.18 -17.73
CA LYS A 289 14.78 -17.52 -16.69
C LYS A 289 16.19 -17.08 -17.09
N ALA A 290 16.60 -17.31 -18.34
CA ALA A 290 17.91 -16.90 -18.83
C ALA A 290 18.08 -15.38 -18.84
N VAL A 291 17.07 -14.64 -19.33
CA VAL A 291 17.10 -13.16 -19.38
C VAL A 291 17.22 -12.53 -18.00
N MET A 292 16.60 -13.13 -16.98
CA MET A 292 16.67 -12.61 -15.61
C MET A 292 17.91 -13.06 -14.83
N GLY A 293 18.75 -13.94 -15.42
CA GLY A 293 19.89 -14.53 -14.72
C GLY A 293 19.51 -15.59 -13.68
N GLY A 294 18.33 -16.19 -13.80
CA GLY A 294 17.82 -17.22 -12.89
C GLY A 294 16.33 -17.07 -12.57
N ASP A 295 15.82 -18.02 -11.79
CA ASP A 295 14.46 -18.00 -11.25
C ASP A 295 14.53 -18.33 -9.76
N GLU A 296 15.19 -17.45 -9.01
CA GLU A 296 15.35 -17.55 -7.56
C GLU A 296 14.55 -16.45 -6.87
N LEU A 297 14.16 -16.67 -5.61
CA LEU A 297 13.47 -15.64 -4.81
C LEU A 297 14.32 -14.37 -4.63
N SER A 298 15.65 -14.48 -4.74
CA SER A 298 16.60 -13.37 -4.63
C SER A 298 16.84 -12.63 -5.96
N THR A 299 16.40 -13.16 -7.10
CA THR A 299 16.60 -12.51 -8.40
C THR A 299 15.82 -11.19 -8.45
N LYS A 300 16.54 -10.08 -8.62
CA LYS A 300 15.94 -8.74 -8.72
C LYS A 300 15.25 -8.54 -10.07
N LEU A 301 14.07 -7.93 -10.03
CA LEU A 301 13.37 -7.38 -11.18
C LEU A 301 13.98 -6.04 -11.57
N MET A 302 13.75 -5.63 -12.82
CA MET A 302 14.37 -4.44 -13.43
C MET A 302 14.22 -3.14 -12.62
N TRP A 303 13.14 -3.02 -11.84
CA TRP A 303 12.79 -1.82 -11.07
C TRP A 303 13.32 -1.82 -9.63
N GLN A 304 13.96 -2.90 -9.18
CA GLN A 304 14.53 -3.02 -7.83
C GLN A 304 16.00 -2.55 -7.83
N LYS A 305 16.20 -1.24 -7.99
CA LYS A 305 17.52 -0.61 -8.03
C LYS A 305 18.05 -0.33 -6.63
#